data_AF-A0A7J7PBC3-F1
#
_entry.id   AF-A0A7J7PBC3-F1
#
_cell.length_a   1.000
_cell.length_b   1.000
_cell.length_c   1.000
_cell.angle_alpha   90.00
_cell.angle_beta   90.00
_cell.angle_gamma   90.00
#
_symmetry.space_group_name_H-M   'P 1'
#
loop_
_entity.id
_entity.type
_entity.pdbx_description
1 polymer ?
#
loop_
_entity_poly.entity_id
_entity_poly.type
_entity_poly.pdbx_seq_one_letter_code
_entity_poly.pdbx_strand_id
1 'polypeptide(L)'
;MLKLKEEFDYESLCRKLENRVDFLTVEIERQQKLRDDDKEVMEKKIIEYQNSFAGAEKSLSASSELLEKENSHLELEIKNLVDELNDQKYHNDLMRDKVLRMKMSLKQRKQNQHENFTYQNLLADTTQMYEKKIAEMIEQLEDECARSRSAHEQLATVNAYESLKTEYEKLLSEKTILNEKLRTVKEKSSVEEKQRKYLEDECAKLKRLASENDSRVPSELSTPTNLLKHHQARESISGQRATIAKIFGEFGPQKVVSMLRFEDLEVQIHALKMVANLASEDLNRGKIVEEGV
;
A
#
# COMPACT_ATOMS: atom_id res chain seq x y z
N MET A 1 -36.62 41.57 -169.56
CA MET A 1 -35.74 42.43 -168.72
C MET A 1 -36.19 42.48 -167.25
N LEU A 2 -37.49 42.57 -166.95
CA LEU A 2 -38.00 42.57 -165.56
C LEU A 2 -37.74 41.26 -164.79
N LYS A 3 -37.96 40.08 -165.39
CA LYS A 3 -37.75 38.77 -164.73
C LYS A 3 -36.31 38.50 -164.29
N LEU A 4 -35.32 38.91 -165.11
CA LEU A 4 -33.90 38.68 -164.83
C LEU A 4 -33.38 39.60 -163.70
N LYS A 5 -33.98 40.78 -163.54
CA LYS A 5 -33.67 41.70 -162.43
C LYS A 5 -34.27 41.19 -161.12
N GLU A 6 -35.49 40.69 -161.19
CA GLU A 6 -36.18 40.05 -160.07
C GLU A 6 -35.40 38.81 -159.58
N GLU A 7 -34.93 37.95 -160.48
CA GLU A 7 -34.06 36.80 -160.15
C GLU A 7 -32.75 37.24 -159.47
N PHE A 8 -32.07 38.27 -159.99
CA PHE A 8 -30.85 38.81 -159.37
C PHE A 8 -31.11 39.42 -157.98
N ASP A 9 -32.23 40.13 -157.81
CA ASP A 9 -32.62 40.72 -156.52
C ASP A 9 -32.98 39.63 -155.49
N TYR A 10 -33.64 38.54 -155.91
CA TYR A 10 -33.90 37.38 -155.07
C TYR A 10 -32.62 36.62 -154.69
N GLU A 11 -31.71 36.40 -155.63
CA GLU A 11 -30.45 35.71 -155.34
C GLU A 11 -29.55 36.54 -154.41
N SER A 12 -29.50 37.87 -154.60
CA SER A 12 -28.83 38.75 -153.64
C SER A 12 -29.48 38.73 -152.26
N LEU A 13 -30.80 38.56 -152.17
CA LEU A 13 -31.51 38.46 -150.90
C LEU A 13 -31.25 37.11 -150.21
N CYS A 14 -31.31 36.00 -150.95
CA CYS A 14 -30.98 34.66 -150.45
C CYS A 14 -29.56 34.63 -149.89
N ARG A 15 -28.56 35.16 -150.62
CA ARG A 15 -27.18 35.22 -150.13
C ARG A 15 -27.02 36.05 -148.85
N LYS A 16 -27.80 37.13 -148.69
CA LYS A 16 -27.83 37.91 -147.44
C LYS A 16 -28.48 37.14 -146.29
N LEU A 17 -29.54 36.37 -146.58
CA LEU A 17 -30.21 35.50 -145.61
C LEU A 17 -29.30 34.36 -145.18
N GLU A 18 -28.61 33.69 -146.11
CA GLU A 18 -27.62 32.64 -145.83
C GLU A 18 -26.51 33.17 -144.93
N ASN A 19 -25.86 34.28 -145.31
CA ASN A 19 -24.85 34.92 -144.47
C ASN A 19 -25.39 35.28 -143.07
N ARG A 20 -26.66 35.68 -142.96
CA ARG A 20 -27.29 36.01 -141.68
C ARG A 20 -27.56 34.74 -140.85
N VAL A 21 -27.99 33.65 -141.48
CA VAL A 21 -28.19 32.35 -140.83
C VAL A 21 -26.86 31.81 -140.34
N ASP A 22 -25.80 31.84 -141.15
CA ASP A 22 -24.47 31.37 -140.74
C ASP A 22 -23.93 32.18 -139.55
N PHE A 23 -24.06 33.51 -139.60
CA PHE A 23 -23.69 34.37 -138.48
C PHE A 23 -24.47 34.03 -137.20
N LEU A 24 -25.79 33.84 -137.31
CA LEU A 24 -26.63 33.49 -136.16
C LEU A 24 -26.30 32.11 -135.62
N THR A 25 -26.00 31.13 -136.48
CA THR A 25 -25.57 29.78 -136.09
C THR A 25 -24.28 29.85 -135.27
N VAL A 26 -23.26 30.55 -135.76
CA VAL A 26 -21.99 30.72 -135.05
C VAL A 26 -22.18 31.46 -133.72
N GLU A 27 -23.02 32.49 -133.67
CA GLU A 27 -23.29 33.21 -132.42
C GLU A 27 -24.07 32.35 -131.41
N ILE A 28 -25.00 31.50 -131.87
CA ILE A 28 -25.70 30.53 -131.01
C ILE A 28 -24.72 29.49 -130.45
N GLU A 29 -23.84 28.93 -131.29
CA GLU A 29 -22.81 27.99 -130.86
C GLU A 29 -21.84 28.61 -129.86
N ARG A 30 -21.40 29.85 -130.11
CA ARG A 30 -20.55 30.61 -129.19
C ARG A 30 -21.23 30.82 -127.84
N GLN A 31 -22.51 31.17 -127.82
CA GLN A 31 -23.28 31.33 -126.58
C GLN A 31 -23.55 30.01 -125.87
N GLN A 32 -23.80 28.92 -126.62
CA GLN A 32 -23.98 27.60 -126.05
C GLN A 32 -22.71 27.13 -125.36
N LYS A 33 -21.56 27.29 -126.01
CA LYS A 33 -20.26 26.99 -125.41
C LYS A 33 -20.01 27.80 -124.14
N LEU A 34 -20.29 29.10 -124.15
CA LEU A 34 -20.14 29.93 -122.95
C LEU A 34 -21.02 29.42 -121.78
N ARG A 35 -22.27 29.03 -122.06
CA ARG A 35 -23.16 28.44 -121.05
C ARG A 35 -22.67 27.10 -120.54
N ASP A 36 -22.12 26.26 -121.42
CA ASP A 36 -21.59 24.95 -121.06
C ASP A 36 -20.32 25.08 -120.20
N ASP A 37 -19.43 26.02 -120.54
CA ASP A 37 -18.24 26.36 -119.75
C ASP A 37 -18.65 26.87 -118.35
N ASP A 38 -19.63 27.78 -118.26
CA ASP A 38 -20.16 28.28 -116.98
C ASP A 38 -20.79 27.15 -116.14
N LYS A 39 -21.53 26.24 -116.80
CA LYS A 39 -22.12 25.08 -116.14
C LYS A 39 -21.05 24.16 -115.56
N GLU A 40 -19.98 23.87 -116.31
CA GLU A 40 -18.86 23.04 -115.83
C GLU A 40 -18.18 23.67 -114.61
N VAL A 41 -17.97 24.99 -114.61
CA VAL A 41 -17.39 25.72 -113.47
C VAL A 41 -18.31 25.63 -112.24
N MET A 42 -19.61 25.77 -112.42
CA MET A 42 -20.58 25.66 -111.32
C MET A 42 -20.66 24.23 -110.77
N GLU A 43 -20.63 23.21 -111.63
CA GLU A 43 -20.57 21.81 -111.20
C GLU A 43 -19.30 21.51 -110.38
N LYS A 44 -18.13 22.00 -110.81
CA LYS A 44 -16.88 21.88 -110.03
C LYS A 44 -17.01 22.51 -108.65
N LYS A 45 -17.55 23.73 -108.56
CA LYS A 45 -17.77 24.40 -107.26
C LYS A 45 -18.73 23.65 -106.36
N ILE A 46 -19.81 23.10 -106.91
CA ILE A 46 -20.77 22.28 -106.14
C ILE A 46 -20.05 21.07 -105.53
N ILE A 47 -19.25 20.36 -106.33
CA ILE A 47 -18.47 19.20 -105.86
C ILE A 47 -17.46 19.61 -104.77
N GLU A 48 -16.75 20.72 -104.96
CA GLU A 48 -15.82 21.25 -103.95
C GLU A 48 -16.53 21.57 -102.62
N TYR A 49 -17.68 22.26 -102.67
CA TYR A 49 -18.45 22.57 -101.47
C TYR A 49 -19.01 21.32 -100.80
N GLN A 50 -19.49 20.33 -101.57
CA GLN A 50 -19.95 19.05 -101.03
C GLN A 50 -18.82 18.30 -100.32
N ASN A 51 -17.63 18.25 -100.93
CA ASN A 51 -16.47 17.62 -100.31
C ASN A 51 -16.04 18.34 -99.03
N SER A 52 -16.00 19.68 -99.06
CA SER A 52 -15.69 20.50 -97.88
C SER A 52 -16.71 20.30 -96.75
N PHE A 53 -18.00 20.26 -97.09
CA PHE A 53 -19.07 20.05 -96.13
C PHE A 53 -18.99 18.65 -95.51
N ALA A 54 -18.83 17.60 -96.32
CA ALA A 54 -18.66 16.24 -95.84
C ALA A 54 -17.41 16.08 -94.96
N GLY A 55 -16.33 16.81 -95.26
CA GLY A 55 -15.15 16.88 -94.39
C GLY A 55 -15.46 17.51 -93.03
N ALA A 56 -16.10 18.69 -93.04
CA ALA A 56 -16.48 19.39 -91.81
C ALA A 56 -17.46 18.57 -90.96
N GLU A 57 -18.43 17.90 -91.58
CA GLU A 57 -19.40 17.03 -90.91
C GLU A 57 -18.72 15.84 -90.23
N LYS A 58 -17.79 15.16 -90.93
CA LYS A 58 -16.99 14.08 -90.33
C LYS A 58 -16.14 14.57 -89.15
N SER A 59 -15.49 15.72 -89.29
CA SER A 59 -14.71 16.32 -88.21
C SER A 59 -15.59 16.68 -87.00
N LEU A 60 -16.78 17.24 -87.24
CA LEU A 60 -17.73 17.58 -86.18
C LEU A 60 -18.25 16.32 -85.48
N SER A 61 -18.62 15.28 -86.23
CA SER A 61 -19.04 13.99 -85.68
C SER A 61 -17.95 13.37 -84.80
N ALA A 62 -16.70 13.35 -85.28
CA ALA A 62 -15.57 12.84 -84.51
C ALA A 62 -15.35 13.63 -83.22
N SER A 63 -15.48 14.96 -83.26
CA SER A 63 -15.38 15.81 -82.07
C SER A 63 -16.51 15.55 -81.07
N SER A 64 -17.74 15.32 -81.55
CA SER A 64 -18.90 15.00 -80.71
C SER A 64 -18.69 13.68 -79.97
N GLU A 65 -18.24 12.64 -80.68
CA GLU A 65 -17.95 11.32 -80.08
C GLU A 65 -16.85 11.38 -79.00
N LEU A 66 -15.83 12.22 -79.20
CA LEU A 66 -14.79 12.41 -78.19
C LEU A 66 -15.33 13.09 -76.93
N LEU A 67 -16.15 14.13 -77.09
CA LEU A 67 -16.78 14.83 -75.96
C LEU A 67 -17.74 13.91 -75.19
N GLU A 68 -18.49 13.05 -75.87
CA GLU A 68 -19.36 12.06 -75.22
C GLU A 68 -18.55 11.06 -74.38
N LYS A 69 -17.41 10.58 -74.89
CA LYS A 69 -16.51 9.70 -74.14
C LYS A 69 -15.90 10.39 -72.93
N GLU A 70 -15.46 11.64 -73.08
CA GLU A 70 -14.90 12.41 -71.98
C GLU A 70 -15.94 12.74 -70.92
N ASN A 71 -17.17 13.11 -71.31
CA ASN A 71 -18.28 13.28 -70.37
C ASN A 71 -18.57 11.98 -69.60
N SER A 72 -18.64 10.84 -70.29
CA SER A 72 -18.86 9.53 -69.64
C SER A 72 -17.74 9.18 -68.66
N HIS A 73 -16.50 9.50 -69.00
CA HIS A 73 -15.35 9.32 -68.12
C HIS A 73 -15.46 10.21 -66.87
N LEU A 74 -15.70 11.51 -67.06
CA LEU A 74 -15.82 12.46 -65.96
C LEU A 74 -16.97 12.13 -65.03
N GLU A 75 -18.11 11.67 -65.56
CA GLU A 75 -19.24 11.19 -64.76
C GLU A 75 -18.84 10.00 -63.87
N LEU A 76 -18.08 9.04 -64.41
CA LEU A 76 -17.58 7.90 -63.65
C LEU A 76 -16.58 8.33 -62.57
N GLU A 77 -15.67 9.25 -62.90
CA GLU A 77 -14.68 9.77 -61.95
C GLU A 77 -15.35 10.54 -60.80
N ILE A 78 -16.31 11.41 -61.11
CA ILE A 78 -17.12 12.12 -60.10
C ILE A 78 -17.83 11.11 -59.20
N LYS A 79 -18.44 10.07 -59.77
CA LYS A 79 -19.12 9.03 -58.98
C LYS A 79 -18.16 8.34 -58.02
N ASN A 80 -16.98 7.92 -58.50
CA ASN A 80 -15.98 7.25 -57.67
C ASN A 80 -15.50 8.16 -56.53
N LEU A 81 -15.25 9.45 -56.80
CA LEU A 81 -14.86 10.43 -55.78
C LEU A 81 -15.95 10.65 -54.73
N VAL A 82 -17.23 10.66 -55.15
CA VAL A 82 -18.37 10.77 -54.23
C VAL A 82 -18.45 9.54 -53.33
N ASP A 83 -18.27 8.34 -53.88
CA ASP A 83 -18.27 7.10 -53.11
C ASP A 83 -17.12 7.08 -52.09
N GLU A 84 -15.90 7.46 -52.48
CA GLU A 84 -14.75 7.56 -51.57
C GLU A 84 -14.97 8.62 -50.47
N LEU A 85 -15.56 9.77 -50.82
CA LEU A 85 -15.89 10.81 -49.83
C LEU A 85 -16.93 10.31 -48.81
N ASN A 86 -17.91 9.52 -49.25
CA ASN A 86 -18.90 8.92 -48.37
C ASN A 86 -18.27 7.90 -47.41
N ASP A 87 -17.35 7.06 -47.89
CA ASP A 87 -16.61 6.11 -47.06
C ASP A 87 -15.75 6.83 -46.02
N GLN A 88 -15.03 7.88 -46.42
CA GLN A 88 -14.26 8.72 -45.50
C GLN A 88 -15.16 9.40 -44.45
N LYS A 89 -16.33 9.89 -44.87
CA LYS A 89 -17.31 10.49 -43.95
C LYS A 89 -17.78 9.49 -42.90
N TYR A 90 -18.14 8.27 -43.31
CA TYR A 90 -18.53 7.20 -42.40
C TYR A 90 -17.42 6.88 -41.40
N HIS A 91 -16.17 6.77 -41.86
CA HIS A 91 -15.03 6.54 -40.99
C HIS A 91 -14.83 7.67 -39.97
N ASN A 92 -14.94 8.93 -40.41
CA ASN A 92 -14.82 10.09 -39.55
C ASN A 92 -15.92 10.16 -38.49
N ASP A 93 -17.16 9.81 -38.83
CA ASP A 93 -18.27 9.75 -37.88
C ASP A 93 -18.05 8.66 -36.83
N LEU A 94 -17.60 7.47 -37.25
CA LEU A 94 -17.24 6.38 -36.32
C LEU A 94 -16.11 6.78 -35.35
N MET A 95 -15.09 7.47 -35.87
CA MET A 95 -13.99 7.98 -35.05
C MET A 95 -14.45 9.07 -34.09
N ARG A 96 -15.33 9.97 -34.53
CA ARG A 96 -15.95 10.99 -33.67
C ARG A 96 -16.69 10.35 -32.50
N ASP A 97 -17.48 9.31 -32.76
CA ASP A 97 -18.20 8.56 -31.71
C ASP A 97 -17.25 7.88 -30.72
N LYS A 98 -16.15 7.29 -31.22
CA LYS A 98 -15.13 6.68 -30.35
C LYS A 98 -14.47 7.72 -29.45
N VAL A 99 -14.15 8.89 -29.99
CA VAL A 99 -13.59 10.02 -29.22
C VAL A 99 -14.58 10.50 -28.15
N LEU A 100 -15.87 10.61 -28.49
CA LEU A 100 -16.91 10.97 -27.52
C LEU A 100 -17.01 9.95 -26.39
N ARG A 101 -17.04 8.64 -26.70
CA ARG A 101 -17.04 7.58 -25.68
C ARG A 101 -15.80 7.65 -24.77
N MET A 102 -14.61 7.79 -25.36
CA MET A 102 -13.37 7.94 -24.59
C MET A 102 -13.40 9.16 -23.66
N LYS A 103 -13.90 10.30 -24.15
CA LYS A 103 -14.03 11.54 -23.36
C LYS A 103 -14.99 11.36 -22.18
N MET A 104 -16.12 10.69 -22.37
CA MET A 104 -17.06 10.37 -21.30
C MET A 104 -16.43 9.44 -20.25
N SER A 105 -15.77 8.36 -20.67
CA SER A 105 -15.08 7.43 -19.77
C SER A 105 -13.96 8.11 -18.97
N LEU A 106 -13.21 9.02 -19.59
CA LEU A 106 -12.19 9.82 -18.90
C LEU A 106 -12.80 10.75 -17.85
N LYS A 107 -13.93 11.41 -18.18
CA LYS A 107 -14.64 12.26 -17.23
C LYS A 107 -15.14 11.44 -16.03
N GLN A 108 -15.73 10.28 -16.28
CA GLN A 108 -16.19 9.37 -15.23
C GLN A 108 -15.02 8.90 -14.35
N ARG A 109 -13.89 8.51 -14.96
CA ARG A 109 -12.70 8.08 -14.20
C ARG A 109 -12.19 9.17 -13.28
N LYS A 110 -12.11 10.42 -13.76
CA LYS A 110 -11.68 11.56 -12.94
C LYS A 110 -12.64 11.83 -11.77
N GLN A 111 -13.95 11.74 -12.01
CA GLN A 111 -14.95 11.88 -10.96
C GLN A 111 -14.80 10.78 -9.90
N ASN A 112 -14.71 9.51 -10.32
CA ASN A 112 -14.51 8.39 -9.38
C ASN A 112 -13.20 8.53 -8.59
N GLN A 113 -12.14 9.06 -9.20
CA GLN A 113 -10.88 9.33 -8.48
C GLN A 113 -11.04 10.38 -7.40
N HIS A 114 -11.77 11.47 -7.69
CA HIS A 114 -12.07 12.50 -6.71
C HIS A 114 -12.93 11.96 -5.56
N GLU A 115 -13.98 11.19 -5.88
CA GLU A 115 -14.84 10.55 -4.88
C GLU A 115 -14.02 9.58 -4.02
N ASN A 116 -13.20 8.71 -4.61
CA ASN A 116 -12.31 7.81 -3.88
C ASN A 116 -11.34 8.55 -2.95
N PHE A 117 -10.72 9.64 -3.41
CA PHE A 117 -9.86 10.47 -2.57
C PHE A 117 -10.62 11.06 -1.37
N THR A 118 -11.85 11.52 -1.62
CA THR A 118 -12.72 12.05 -0.56
C THR A 118 -13.09 10.98 0.47
N TYR A 119 -13.45 9.77 0.01
CA TYR A 119 -13.73 8.63 0.89
C TYR A 119 -12.52 8.19 1.69
N GLN A 120 -11.33 8.15 1.07
CA GLN A 120 -10.08 7.81 1.75
C GLN A 120 -9.73 8.82 2.85
N ASN A 121 -9.87 10.11 2.58
CA ASN A 121 -9.64 11.15 3.61
C ASN A 121 -10.63 11.02 4.76
N LEU A 122 -11.92 10.86 4.48
CA LEU A 122 -12.92 10.69 5.54
C LEU A 122 -12.63 9.46 6.41
N LEU A 123 -12.21 8.36 5.80
CA LEU A 123 -11.82 7.15 6.51
C LEU A 123 -10.57 7.40 7.37
N ALA A 124 -9.55 8.05 6.83
CA ALA A 124 -8.33 8.40 7.57
C ALA A 124 -8.63 9.31 8.77
N ASP A 125 -9.44 10.35 8.58
CA ASP A 125 -9.86 11.27 9.64
C ASP A 125 -10.62 10.53 10.74
N THR A 126 -11.50 9.60 10.35
CA THR A 126 -12.28 8.78 11.29
C THR A 126 -11.39 7.81 12.06
N THR A 127 -10.46 7.14 11.39
CA THR A 127 -9.46 6.27 12.02
C THR A 127 -8.60 7.05 13.01
N GLN A 128 -8.09 8.22 12.61
CA GLN A 128 -7.28 9.08 13.47
C GLN A 128 -8.06 9.53 14.72
N MET A 129 -9.35 9.85 14.57
CA MET A 129 -10.21 10.21 15.70
C MET A 129 -10.32 9.07 16.73
N TYR A 130 -10.50 7.83 16.26
CA TYR A 130 -10.55 6.67 17.14
C TYR A 130 -9.18 6.34 17.77
N GLU A 131 -8.09 6.43 17.01
CA GLU A 131 -6.72 6.25 17.53
C GLU A 131 -6.42 7.23 18.66
N LYS A 132 -6.76 8.51 18.46
CA LYS A 132 -6.62 9.55 19.49
C LYS A 132 -7.45 9.21 20.73
N LYS A 133 -8.70 8.80 20.57
CA LYS A 133 -9.57 8.43 21.69
C LYS A 133 -9.05 7.21 22.47
N ILE A 134 -8.50 6.22 21.77
CA ILE A 134 -7.88 5.05 22.41
C ILE A 134 -6.65 5.47 23.22
N ALA A 135 -5.78 6.32 22.66
CA ALA A 135 -4.59 6.83 23.37
C ALA A 135 -4.98 7.60 24.65
N GLU A 136 -5.97 8.50 24.57
CA GLU A 136 -6.49 9.23 25.73
C GLU A 136 -7.04 8.28 26.82
N MET A 137 -7.75 7.22 26.43
CA MET A 137 -8.24 6.22 27.39
C MET A 137 -7.11 5.39 28.03
N ILE A 138 -6.06 5.06 27.28
CA ILE A 138 -4.88 4.36 27.82
C ILE A 138 -4.17 5.24 28.84
N GLU A 139 -3.93 6.51 28.54
CA GLU A 139 -3.29 7.46 29.46
C GLU A 139 -4.09 7.59 30.77
N GLN A 140 -5.42 7.72 30.68
CA GLN A 140 -6.29 7.76 31.86
C GLN A 140 -6.21 6.49 32.70
N LEU A 141 -6.13 5.32 32.07
CA LEU A 141 -5.98 4.04 32.78
C LEU A 141 -4.62 3.93 33.47
N GLU A 142 -3.55 4.37 32.82
CA GLU A 142 -2.20 4.37 33.40
C GLU A 142 -2.11 5.28 34.63
N ASP A 143 -2.70 6.49 34.54
CA ASP A 143 -2.83 7.43 35.66
C ASP A 143 -3.63 6.83 36.82
N GLU A 144 -4.77 6.20 36.54
CA GLU A 144 -5.60 5.55 37.58
C GLU A 144 -4.86 4.37 38.22
N CYS A 145 -4.12 3.58 37.43
CA CYS A 145 -3.28 2.50 37.95
C CYS A 145 -2.15 3.03 38.84
N ALA A 146 -1.53 4.16 38.48
CA ALA A 146 -0.52 4.82 39.30
C ALA A 146 -1.11 5.33 40.62
N ARG A 147 -2.29 5.98 40.57
CA ARG A 147 -3.05 6.40 41.76
C ARG A 147 -3.40 5.22 42.67
N SER A 148 -3.94 4.15 42.09
CA SER A 148 -4.33 2.93 42.82
C SER A 148 -3.12 2.25 43.49
N ARG A 149 -1.99 2.14 42.78
CA ARG A 149 -0.73 1.64 43.35
C ARG A 149 -0.26 2.48 44.53
N SER A 150 -0.25 3.81 44.38
CA SER A 150 0.13 4.72 45.48
C SER A 150 -0.80 4.60 46.68
N ALA A 151 -2.12 4.53 46.46
CA ALA A 151 -3.09 4.32 47.53
C ALA A 151 -2.90 2.98 48.25
N HIS A 152 -2.59 1.92 47.50
CA HIS A 152 -2.30 0.60 48.07
C HIS A 152 -1.01 0.61 48.91
N GLU A 153 0.05 1.27 48.44
CA GLU A 153 1.29 1.48 49.20
C GLU A 153 1.03 2.26 50.50
N GLN A 154 0.27 3.37 50.42
CA GLN A 154 -0.12 4.14 51.60
C GLN A 154 -0.92 3.28 52.60
N LEU A 155 -1.90 2.52 52.13
CA LEU A 155 -2.68 1.60 52.98
C LEU A 155 -1.78 0.56 53.66
N ALA A 156 -0.81 0.00 52.93
CA ALA A 156 0.15 -0.95 53.49
C ALA A 156 1.00 -0.32 54.61
N THR A 157 1.44 0.93 54.45
CA THR A 157 2.18 1.66 55.51
C THR A 157 1.32 1.92 56.75
N VAL A 158 0.04 2.27 56.56
CA VAL A 158 -0.91 2.49 57.65
C VAL A 158 -1.15 1.17 58.41
N ASN A 159 -1.40 0.07 57.71
CA ASN A 159 -1.59 -1.25 58.32
C ASN A 159 -0.35 -1.72 59.10
N ALA A 160 0.85 -1.45 58.59
CA ALA A 160 2.10 -1.76 59.28
C ALA A 160 2.26 -0.92 60.56
N TYR A 161 1.93 0.37 60.50
CA TYR A 161 1.92 1.25 61.68
C TYR A 161 0.91 0.78 62.73
N GLU A 162 -0.31 0.43 62.33
CA GLU A 162 -1.32 -0.11 63.24
C GLU A 162 -0.85 -1.42 63.90
N SER A 163 -0.25 -2.33 63.13
CA SER A 163 0.33 -3.56 63.68
C SER A 163 1.41 -3.26 64.72
N LEU A 164 2.36 -2.37 64.40
CA LEU A 164 3.41 -1.95 65.35
C LEU A 164 2.83 -1.29 66.60
N LYS A 165 1.78 -0.47 66.43
CA LYS A 165 1.08 0.17 67.55
C LYS A 165 0.46 -0.86 68.48
N THR A 166 -0.22 -1.88 67.95
CA THR A 166 -0.79 -2.96 68.76
C THR A 166 0.27 -3.75 69.52
N GLU A 167 1.43 -4.01 68.90
CA GLU A 167 2.56 -4.68 69.55
C GLU A 167 3.16 -3.81 70.66
N TYR A 168 3.30 -2.51 70.42
CA TYR A 168 3.75 -1.54 71.43
C TYR A 168 2.80 -1.49 72.63
N GLU A 169 1.48 -1.43 72.41
CA GLU A 169 0.47 -1.46 73.47
C GLU A 169 0.56 -2.76 74.29
N LYS A 170 0.75 -3.90 73.63
CA LYS A 170 0.97 -5.19 74.29
C LYS A 170 2.22 -5.17 75.16
N LEU A 171 3.37 -4.74 74.63
CA LEU A 171 4.63 -4.61 75.38
C LEU A 171 4.48 -3.66 76.58
N LEU A 172 3.72 -2.58 76.43
CA LEU A 172 3.44 -1.66 77.52
C LEU A 172 2.65 -2.35 78.65
N SER A 173 1.64 -3.16 78.30
CA SER A 173 0.88 -3.97 79.26
C SER A 173 1.73 -5.06 79.94
N GLU A 174 2.64 -5.70 79.20
CA GLU A 174 3.58 -6.67 79.78
C GLU A 174 4.54 -5.99 80.75
N LYS A 175 5.04 -4.79 80.40
CA LYS A 175 5.90 -3.97 81.26
C LYS A 175 5.20 -3.58 82.57
N THR A 176 3.91 -3.23 82.54
CA THR A 176 3.17 -2.91 83.78
C THR A 176 3.01 -4.13 84.68
N ILE A 177 2.69 -5.30 84.12
CA ILE A 177 2.58 -6.56 84.86
C ILE A 177 3.94 -6.95 85.48
N LEU A 178 5.03 -6.85 84.71
CA LEU A 178 6.40 -7.12 85.19
C LEU A 178 6.80 -6.17 86.32
N ASN A 179 6.51 -4.88 86.20
CA ASN A 179 6.75 -3.91 87.25
C ASN A 179 6.00 -4.25 88.54
N GLU A 180 4.72 -4.65 88.44
CA GLU A 180 3.94 -5.04 89.60
C GLU A 180 4.50 -6.32 90.24
N LYS A 181 4.84 -7.33 89.43
CA LYS A 181 5.55 -8.54 89.92
C LYS A 181 6.87 -8.16 90.62
N LEU A 182 7.67 -7.28 90.04
CA LEU A 182 8.92 -6.81 90.63
C LEU A 182 8.67 -6.13 91.99
N ARG A 183 7.63 -5.30 92.11
CA ARG A 183 7.21 -4.68 93.37
C ARG A 183 6.87 -5.76 94.42
N THR A 184 6.08 -6.76 94.05
CA THR A 184 5.70 -7.85 94.97
C THR A 184 6.91 -8.68 95.44
N VAL A 185 7.86 -8.99 94.55
CA VAL A 185 9.10 -9.70 94.92
C VAL A 185 9.95 -8.85 95.85
N LYS A 186 10.06 -7.55 95.60
CA LYS A 186 10.81 -6.62 96.45
C LYS A 186 10.21 -6.54 97.87
N GLU A 187 8.88 -6.51 97.98
CA GLU A 187 8.18 -6.57 99.25
C GLU A 187 8.39 -7.91 99.97
N LYS A 188 8.20 -9.03 99.27
CA LYS A 188 8.45 -10.38 99.81
C LYS A 188 9.88 -10.54 100.30
N SER A 189 10.86 -10.14 99.50
CA SER A 189 12.28 -10.16 99.86
C SER A 189 12.55 -9.30 101.10
N SER A 190 11.94 -8.12 101.22
CA SER A 190 12.07 -7.32 102.45
C SER A 190 11.49 -8.02 103.69
N VAL A 191 10.38 -8.74 103.56
CA VAL A 191 9.80 -9.52 104.65
C VAL A 191 10.69 -10.71 105.01
N GLU A 192 11.14 -11.48 104.02
CA GLU A 192 12.09 -12.58 104.23
C GLU A 192 13.41 -12.09 104.82
N GLU A 193 13.92 -10.91 104.43
CA GLU A 193 15.11 -10.29 105.01
C GLU A 193 14.89 -9.94 106.49
N LYS A 194 13.73 -9.37 106.84
CA LYS A 194 13.36 -9.13 108.24
C LYS A 194 13.25 -10.44 109.03
N GLN A 195 12.71 -11.49 108.42
CA GLN A 195 12.57 -12.79 109.06
C GLN A 195 13.91 -13.54 109.20
N ARG A 196 14.78 -13.46 108.20
CA ARG A 196 16.16 -13.98 108.26
C ARG A 196 16.92 -13.28 109.37
N LYS A 197 16.79 -11.95 109.50
CA LYS A 197 17.39 -11.18 110.59
C LYS A 197 16.87 -11.60 111.97
N TYR A 198 15.56 -11.81 112.10
CA TYR A 198 14.95 -12.35 113.32
C TYR A 198 15.49 -13.75 113.69
N LEU A 199 15.59 -14.65 112.71
CA LEU A 199 16.16 -15.99 112.92
C LEU A 199 17.68 -15.96 113.15
N GLU A 200 18.41 -15.05 112.52
CA GLU A 200 19.83 -14.81 112.80
C GLU A 200 20.02 -14.31 114.24
N ASP A 201 19.19 -13.39 114.70
CA ASP A 201 19.17 -12.92 116.09
C ASP A 201 18.80 -14.06 117.08
N GLU A 202 17.92 -14.99 116.68
CA GLU A 202 17.52 -16.16 117.47
C GLU A 202 18.58 -17.30 117.45
N CYS A 203 19.23 -17.55 116.31
CA CYS A 203 20.44 -18.38 116.21
C CYS A 203 21.59 -17.78 117.02
N ALA A 204 21.75 -16.45 117.03
CA ALA A 204 22.72 -15.78 117.89
C ALA A 204 22.39 -15.94 119.38
N LYS A 205 21.10 -16.04 119.76
CA LYS A 205 20.65 -16.41 121.11
C LYS A 205 20.93 -17.87 121.45
N LEU A 206 20.66 -18.81 120.54
CA LEU A 206 20.98 -20.24 120.72
C LEU A 206 22.49 -20.49 120.77
N LYS A 207 23.27 -19.72 120.00
CA LYS A 207 24.76 -19.73 120.00
C LYS A 207 25.36 -19.13 121.29
N ARG A 208 24.58 -18.37 122.08
CA ARG A 208 24.96 -17.91 123.43
C ARG A 208 24.60 -18.90 124.54
N LEU A 209 23.71 -19.88 124.30
CA LEU A 209 23.28 -20.89 125.28
C LEU A 209 23.90 -22.28 125.06
N ALA A 210 24.59 -22.50 123.95
CA ALA A 210 25.38 -23.70 123.70
C ALA A 210 26.87 -23.33 123.53
N SER A 211 27.52 -23.04 124.65
CA SER A 211 28.98 -22.92 124.79
C SER A 211 29.45 -23.91 125.84
N GLU A 212 29.62 -25.17 125.44
CA GLU A 212 30.58 -26.15 125.98
C GLU A 212 30.30 -27.51 125.31
N ASN A 213 30.91 -27.75 124.16
CA ASN A 213 31.83 -28.88 124.00
C ASN A 213 32.30 -29.04 122.56
N ASP A 214 33.58 -29.38 122.52
CA ASP A 214 34.39 -29.71 121.37
C ASP A 214 33.98 -31.04 120.73
N SER A 215 34.23 -31.11 119.43
CA SER A 215 34.51 -32.27 118.60
C SER A 215 33.44 -32.78 117.60
N ARG A 216 33.96 -32.97 116.36
CA ARG A 216 33.55 -33.87 115.25
C ARG A 216 32.75 -33.27 114.07
N VAL A 217 33.49 -32.71 113.10
CA VAL A 217 33.71 -33.17 111.68
C VAL A 217 32.52 -33.86 110.96
N PRO A 218 32.25 -33.74 109.63
CA PRO A 218 32.97 -33.17 108.46
C PRO A 218 32.10 -32.08 107.75
N SER A 219 32.44 -31.36 106.69
CA SER A 219 33.00 -31.79 105.40
C SER A 219 33.41 -30.55 104.62
N GLU A 220 34.71 -30.41 104.41
CA GLU A 220 35.28 -29.57 103.37
C GLU A 220 34.87 -30.15 102.01
N LEU A 221 34.22 -29.35 101.17
CA LEU A 221 34.41 -29.48 99.72
C LEU A 221 34.60 -28.08 99.14
N SER A 222 35.86 -27.84 98.85
CA SER A 222 36.44 -26.67 98.22
C SER A 222 36.16 -26.64 96.72
N THR A 223 36.09 -25.41 96.19
CA THR A 223 36.49 -24.98 94.82
C THR A 223 35.64 -25.44 93.61
N PRO A 224 35.74 -24.76 92.44
CA PRO A 224 36.16 -23.36 92.14
C PRO A 224 35.13 -22.65 91.21
N THR A 225 34.99 -21.32 91.20
CA THR A 225 35.78 -20.33 90.44
C THR A 225 36.07 -20.63 88.96
N ASN A 226 35.39 -19.86 88.11
CA ASN A 226 35.86 -19.22 86.86
C ASN A 226 36.14 -20.03 85.58
N LEU A 227 36.04 -19.26 84.46
CA LEU A 227 36.50 -19.50 83.08
C LEU A 227 35.48 -20.27 82.22
N LEU A 228 34.74 -19.71 81.25
CA LEU A 228 34.95 -18.55 80.38
C LEU A 228 36.27 -18.61 79.60
N LYS A 229 36.31 -19.50 78.61
CA LYS A 229 36.87 -19.32 77.24
C LYS A 229 36.84 -20.67 76.52
N HIS A 230 36.31 -20.72 75.29
CA HIS A 230 37.13 -20.79 74.06
C HIS A 230 36.33 -21.29 72.83
N HIS A 231 36.41 -20.49 71.77
CA HIS A 231 36.40 -20.74 70.31
C HIS A 231 35.48 -21.73 69.59
N GLN A 232 34.89 -21.14 68.52
CA GLN A 232 34.85 -21.57 67.11
C GLN A 232 34.46 -23.01 66.78
N ALA A 233 33.34 -23.12 66.07
CA ALA A 233 33.25 -23.95 64.87
C ALA A 233 32.42 -23.22 63.81
N ARG A 234 33.14 -22.67 62.84
CA ARG A 234 32.64 -22.33 61.51
C ARG A 234 32.46 -23.66 60.80
N GLU A 235 31.23 -24.11 60.59
CA GLU A 235 30.96 -25.17 59.62
C GLU A 235 30.23 -24.61 58.41
N SER A 236 30.98 -24.67 57.32
CA SER A 236 30.62 -24.35 55.96
C SER A 236 29.56 -25.33 55.47
N ILE A 237 28.34 -24.87 55.22
CA ILE A 237 27.41 -25.59 54.35
C ILE A 237 27.80 -25.27 52.89
N SER A 238 28.96 -25.79 52.50
CA SER A 238 29.48 -25.84 51.12
C SER A 238 29.27 -27.24 50.52
N GLY A 239 28.12 -27.86 50.81
CA GLY A 239 27.85 -29.26 50.50
C GLY A 239 26.83 -29.52 49.37
N GLN A 240 25.93 -28.59 49.05
CA GLN A 240 24.88 -28.81 48.02
C GLN A 240 25.15 -28.14 46.66
N ARG A 241 26.42 -27.84 46.32
CA ARG A 241 26.77 -27.41 44.94
C ARG A 241 27.53 -28.46 44.12
N ALA A 242 27.95 -29.57 44.72
CA ALA A 242 28.74 -30.59 44.03
C ALA A 242 27.92 -31.63 43.26
N THR A 243 26.63 -31.80 43.57
CA THR A 243 25.76 -32.79 42.90
C THR A 243 25.10 -32.23 41.63
N ILE A 244 24.93 -30.91 41.53
CA ILE A 244 24.31 -30.26 40.36
C ILE A 244 25.28 -30.22 39.17
N ALA A 245 26.59 -30.03 39.41
CA ALA A 245 27.61 -30.00 38.36
C ALA A 245 27.72 -31.34 37.59
N LYS A 246 27.36 -32.47 38.20
CA LYS A 246 27.45 -33.79 37.56
C LYS A 246 26.27 -34.11 36.63
N ILE A 247 25.12 -33.45 36.82
CA ILE A 247 23.96 -33.55 35.92
C ILE A 247 24.12 -32.60 34.72
N PHE A 248 24.85 -31.48 34.89
CA PHE A 248 25.15 -30.56 33.78
C PHE A 248 26.23 -31.06 32.79
N GLY A 249 27.01 -32.08 33.16
CA GLY A 249 28.00 -32.70 32.27
C GLY A 249 27.41 -33.69 31.25
N GLU A 250 26.27 -34.32 31.56
CA GLU A 250 25.62 -35.32 30.69
C GLU A 250 24.37 -34.79 29.95
N PHE A 251 23.81 -33.65 30.35
CA PHE A 251 22.66 -32.99 29.69
C PHE A 251 23.04 -31.60 29.13
N GLY A 252 24.08 -31.56 28.29
CA GLY A 252 24.63 -30.34 27.72
C GLY A 252 23.63 -29.45 26.95
N PRO A 253 24.06 -28.25 26.49
CA PRO A 253 23.21 -27.25 25.84
C PRO A 253 22.33 -27.83 24.72
N GLN A 254 22.82 -28.82 23.98
CA GLN A 254 22.11 -29.58 22.94
C GLN A 254 20.71 -30.09 23.36
N LYS A 255 20.56 -30.63 24.58
CA LYS A 255 19.25 -31.12 25.03
C LYS A 255 18.31 -29.98 25.37
N VAL A 256 18.82 -28.89 25.94
CA VAL A 256 18.04 -27.68 26.27
C VAL A 256 17.57 -26.97 25.00
N VAL A 257 18.41 -26.89 23.95
CA VAL A 257 18.02 -26.39 22.62
C VAL A 257 16.94 -27.28 22.00
N SER A 258 17.02 -28.60 22.14
CA SER A 258 15.98 -29.51 21.65
C SER A 258 14.63 -29.32 22.37
N MET A 259 14.64 -28.97 23.66
CA MET A 259 13.43 -28.70 24.46
C MET A 259 12.77 -27.35 24.11
N LEU A 260 13.53 -26.36 23.62
CA LEU A 260 12.98 -25.11 23.07
C LEU A 260 12.19 -25.32 21.77
N ARG A 261 12.35 -26.47 21.10
CA ARG A 261 11.64 -26.83 19.87
C ARG A 261 10.43 -27.75 20.09
N PHE A 262 10.06 -28.05 21.34
CA PHE A 262 8.84 -28.82 21.65
C PHE A 262 7.59 -27.94 21.57
N GLU A 263 6.42 -28.52 21.26
CA GLU A 263 5.14 -27.78 21.14
C GLU A 263 4.56 -27.32 22.50
N ASP A 264 4.99 -27.91 23.61
CA ASP A 264 4.48 -27.59 24.95
C ASP A 264 5.11 -26.31 25.51
N LEU A 265 4.26 -25.32 25.80
CA LEU A 265 4.65 -24.01 26.31
C LEU A 265 5.29 -24.08 27.70
N GLU A 266 4.86 -25.00 28.57
CA GLU A 266 5.49 -25.15 29.90
C GLU A 266 6.89 -25.73 29.79
N VAL A 267 7.11 -26.65 28.84
CA VAL A 267 8.42 -27.23 28.54
C VAL A 267 9.35 -26.18 27.94
N GLN A 268 8.85 -25.32 27.05
CA GLN A 268 9.62 -24.20 26.50
C GLN A 268 10.01 -23.18 27.58
N ILE A 269 9.09 -22.81 28.48
CA ILE A 269 9.36 -21.86 29.58
C ILE A 269 10.39 -22.45 30.55
N HIS A 270 10.29 -23.75 30.86
CA HIS A 270 11.26 -24.43 31.70
C HIS A 270 12.64 -24.50 31.03
N ALA A 271 12.70 -24.81 29.74
CA ALA A 271 13.93 -24.80 28.95
C ALA A 271 14.58 -23.40 28.89
N LEU A 272 13.79 -22.33 28.73
CA LEU A 272 14.25 -20.94 28.79
C LEU A 272 14.88 -20.60 30.15
N LYS A 273 14.25 -21.03 31.25
CA LYS A 273 14.82 -20.87 32.61
C LYS A 273 16.13 -21.64 32.76
N MET A 274 16.25 -22.82 32.16
CA MET A 274 17.48 -23.60 32.14
C MET A 274 18.58 -22.93 31.30
N VAL A 275 18.26 -22.33 30.15
CA VAL A 275 19.20 -21.52 29.34
C VAL A 275 19.68 -20.31 30.13
N ALA A 276 18.78 -19.58 30.80
CA ALA A 276 19.14 -18.42 31.61
C ALA A 276 20.10 -18.80 32.75
N ASN A 277 19.87 -19.94 33.40
CA ASN A 277 20.75 -20.47 34.43
C ASN A 277 22.09 -20.95 33.85
N LEU A 278 22.10 -21.60 32.67
CA LEU A 278 23.33 -22.06 32.00
C LEU A 278 24.19 -20.90 31.51
N ALA A 279 23.57 -19.83 31.00
CA ALA A 279 24.25 -18.60 30.57
C ALA A 279 24.83 -17.78 31.73
N SER A 280 24.58 -18.15 33.00
CA SER A 280 25.18 -17.48 34.15
C SER A 280 26.68 -17.78 34.32
N GLU A 281 27.21 -18.80 33.63
CA GLU A 281 28.63 -19.12 33.59
C GLU A 281 29.23 -18.80 32.21
N ASP A 282 30.30 -18.00 32.16
CA ASP A 282 30.87 -17.46 30.91
C ASP A 282 31.40 -18.53 29.95
N LEU A 283 31.85 -19.68 30.49
CA LEU A 283 32.27 -20.86 29.71
C LEU A 283 31.12 -21.53 28.94
N ASN A 284 29.88 -21.37 29.41
CA ASN A 284 28.70 -21.98 28.81
C ASN A 284 28.05 -21.06 27.77
N ARG A 285 28.24 -19.73 27.87
CA ARG A 285 27.74 -18.76 26.89
C ARG A 285 28.23 -19.06 25.46
N GLY A 286 29.52 -19.35 25.30
CA GLY A 286 30.10 -19.66 24.00
C GLY A 286 29.49 -20.91 23.34
N LYS A 287 29.26 -21.97 24.12
CA LYS A 287 28.65 -23.21 23.64
C LYS A 287 27.15 -23.08 23.34
N ILE A 288 26.43 -22.21 24.05
CA ILE A 288 25.01 -21.93 23.78
C ILE A 288 24.85 -21.24 22.42
N VAL A 289 25.75 -20.29 22.10
CA VAL A 289 25.75 -19.57 20.81
C VAL A 289 26.10 -20.51 19.63
N GLU A 290 27.07 -21.41 19.81
CA GLU A 290 27.41 -22.41 18.77
C GLU A 290 26.27 -23.38 18.46
N GLU A 291 25.40 -23.66 19.43
CA GLU A 291 24.24 -24.56 19.30
C GLU A 291 22.97 -23.84 18.79
N GLY A 292 23.05 -22.55 18.47
CA GLY A 292 22.02 -21.83 17.70
C GLY A 292 20.87 -21.22 18.53
N VAL A 293 21.11 -20.88 19.80
CA VAL A 293 20.25 -20.01 20.64
C VAL A 293 20.86 -18.62 20.70
#